data_AF-A0A972W1G8-F1
#
_entry.id   AF-A0A972W1G8-F1
#
_cell.length_a   1.000
_cell.length_b   1.000
_cell.length_c   1.000
_cell.angle_alpha   90.00
_cell.angle_beta   90.00
_cell.angle_gamma   90.00
#
_symmetry.space_group_name_H-M   'P 1'
#
loop_
_entity.id
_entity.type
_entity.pdbx_description
1 polymer ?
#
loop_
_entity_poly.entity_id
_entity_poly.type
_entity_poly.pdbx_seq_one_letter_code
_entity_poly.pdbx_strand_id
1 'polypeptide(L)'
;MKDVIIIAEAGVNHNGDIELAKKLIDVAVEAGVDYVKFQTFKSENVVTQSAKKAIYQRDNTTGASENQLEMLKNLELSHEQHSELLFYCKQKNISFFSTAFDLDSLLYLKELGLTMVKIPSGEITNLPYLRKAAVLFSEVIISSGMSTMEDVKNALKVFLLAGIDKSNISILHCNTDYPTPMQDVNLNAMIAIQKEFGVKVGYSDHTLGIEVPIAAVALGAKVIEKHFTLDRNLPGPD
;
A
#
# COMPACT_ATOMS: atom_id res chain seq x y z
N MET A 1 23.31 -9.46 -7.18
CA MET A 1 22.33 -9.08 -6.13
C MET A 1 20.99 -9.68 -6.53
N LYS A 2 20.15 -10.11 -5.58
CA LYS A 2 18.72 -10.29 -5.92
C LYS A 2 18.13 -8.90 -6.09
N ASP A 3 17.37 -8.68 -7.15
CA ASP A 3 16.76 -7.39 -7.46
C ASP A 3 15.82 -6.96 -6.34
N VAL A 4 15.82 -5.65 -6.05
CA VAL A 4 14.91 -5.02 -5.08
C VAL A 4 13.61 -4.74 -5.80
N ILE A 5 12.48 -5.16 -5.23
CA ILE A 5 11.16 -4.87 -5.80
C ILE A 5 10.83 -3.40 -5.53
N ILE A 6 10.48 -2.66 -6.58
CA ILE A 6 10.02 -1.27 -6.52
C ILE A 6 8.53 -1.20 -6.84
N ILE A 7 7.76 -0.71 -5.88
CA ILE A 7 6.31 -0.50 -5.99
C ILE A 7 6.04 1.00 -6.06
N ALA A 8 5.56 1.46 -7.21
CA ALA A 8 5.02 2.81 -7.36
C ALA A 8 3.55 2.82 -6.90
N GLU A 9 3.30 3.43 -5.75
CA GLU A 9 1.95 3.54 -5.18
C GLU A 9 1.21 4.71 -5.82
N ALA A 10 0.30 4.40 -6.75
CA ALA A 10 -0.63 5.37 -7.31
C ALA A 10 -1.68 5.73 -6.26
N GLY A 11 -2.00 4.79 -5.35
CA GLY A 11 -2.94 5.03 -4.27
C GLY A 11 -4.28 5.49 -4.80
N VAL A 12 -4.70 6.67 -4.35
CA VAL A 12 -5.90 7.39 -4.81
C VAL A 12 -5.58 8.64 -5.65
N ASN A 13 -4.33 8.81 -6.11
CA ASN A 13 -3.85 9.99 -6.87
C ASN A 13 -4.47 10.10 -8.27
N HIS A 14 -5.27 9.12 -8.67
CA HIS A 14 -6.12 9.19 -9.85
C HIS A 14 -7.39 10.02 -9.64
N ASN A 15 -7.72 10.44 -8.42
CA ASN A 15 -8.87 11.31 -8.13
C ASN A 15 -10.22 10.82 -8.71
N GLY A 16 -10.41 9.50 -8.76
CA GLY A 16 -11.59 8.87 -9.40
C GLY A 16 -11.59 8.89 -10.94
N ASP A 17 -10.60 9.50 -11.59
CA ASP A 17 -10.47 9.60 -13.05
C ASP A 17 -9.64 8.44 -13.63
N ILE A 18 -10.27 7.63 -14.48
CA ILE A 18 -9.65 6.47 -15.13
C ILE A 18 -8.53 6.87 -16.11
N GLU A 19 -8.67 8.00 -16.80
CA GLU A 19 -7.64 8.48 -17.73
C GLU A 19 -6.43 9.01 -16.95
N LEU A 20 -6.65 9.59 -15.77
CA LEU A 20 -5.57 9.97 -14.86
C LEU A 20 -4.85 8.72 -14.32
N ALA A 21 -5.59 7.67 -13.95
CA ALA A 21 -5.02 6.39 -13.53
C ALA A 21 -4.15 5.74 -14.63
N LYS A 22 -4.57 5.79 -15.91
CA LYS A 22 -3.75 5.29 -17.03
C LYS A 22 -2.48 6.10 -17.23
N LYS A 23 -2.53 7.43 -17.10
CA LYS A 23 -1.33 8.27 -17.14
C LYS A 23 -0.35 7.96 -16.01
N LEU A 24 -0.85 7.65 -14.82
CA LEU A 24 -0.02 7.18 -13.70
C LEU A 24 0.68 5.86 -14.06
N ILE A 25 -0.01 4.92 -14.72
CA ILE A 25 0.61 3.69 -15.24
C ILE A 25 1.72 4.02 -16.25
N ASP A 26 1.47 4.97 -17.17
CA ASP A 26 2.46 5.35 -18.19
C ASP A 26 3.77 5.86 -17.57
N VAL A 27 3.70 6.78 -16.60
CA VAL A 27 4.92 7.28 -15.95
C VAL A 27 5.59 6.24 -15.04
N ALA A 28 4.82 5.30 -14.47
CA ALA A 28 5.39 4.18 -13.73
C ALA A 28 6.21 3.25 -14.65
N VAL A 29 5.72 3.00 -15.86
CA VAL A 29 6.44 2.25 -16.90
C VAL A 29 7.71 2.97 -17.33
N GLU A 30 7.64 4.28 -17.56
CA GLU A 30 8.81 5.12 -17.90
C GLU A 30 9.86 5.11 -16.78
N ALA A 31 9.44 5.07 -15.53
CA ALA A 31 10.32 4.97 -14.37
C ALA A 31 10.96 3.58 -14.18
N GLY A 32 10.48 2.55 -14.90
CA GLY A 32 11.02 1.20 -14.86
C GLY A 32 10.79 0.46 -13.55
N VAL A 33 9.66 0.73 -12.88
CA VAL A 33 9.29 0.04 -11.62
C VAL A 33 8.70 -1.35 -11.89
N ASP A 34 8.74 -2.22 -10.88
CA ASP A 34 8.21 -3.59 -11.02
C ASP A 34 6.68 -3.63 -10.97
N TYR A 35 6.09 -2.84 -10.06
CA TYR A 35 4.66 -2.78 -9.82
C TYR A 35 4.14 -1.35 -9.79
N VAL A 36 2.96 -1.15 -10.38
CA VAL A 36 2.09 0.00 -10.08
C VAL A 36 0.96 -0.49 -9.17
N LYS A 37 0.81 0.15 -8.02
CA LYS A 37 -0.14 -0.26 -6.98
C LYS A 37 -1.26 0.76 -6.80
N PHE A 38 -2.49 0.25 -6.79
CA PHE A 38 -3.72 1.01 -6.52
C PHE A 38 -4.33 0.61 -5.17
N GLN A 39 -5.48 1.19 -4.83
CA GLN A 39 -6.25 0.84 -3.65
C GLN A 39 -7.64 0.35 -4.05
N THR A 40 -8.09 -0.72 -3.41
CA THR A 40 -9.39 -1.35 -3.64
C THR A 40 -10.15 -1.37 -2.33
N PHE A 41 -11.27 -0.67 -2.28
CA PHE A 41 -12.08 -0.58 -1.09
C PHE A 41 -13.54 -0.33 -1.47
N LYS A 42 -14.45 -0.78 -0.62
CA LYS A 42 -15.82 -0.25 -0.58
C LYS A 42 -15.87 0.78 0.52
N SER A 43 -16.04 2.04 0.15
CA SER A 43 -15.99 3.18 1.08
C SER A 43 -16.91 2.97 2.30
N GLU A 44 -18.11 2.44 2.10
CA GLU A 44 -19.07 2.16 3.19
C GLU A 44 -18.64 1.04 4.16
N ASN A 45 -17.71 0.16 3.75
CA ASN A 45 -17.17 -0.90 4.60
C ASN A 45 -16.00 -0.43 5.47
N VAL A 46 -15.31 0.65 5.06
CA VAL A 46 -14.04 1.08 5.68
C VAL A 46 -14.20 2.28 6.61
N VAL A 47 -15.28 3.05 6.46
CA VAL A 47 -15.44 4.32 7.18
C VAL A 47 -16.89 4.58 7.58
N THR A 48 -17.09 5.17 8.76
CA THR A 48 -18.42 5.55 9.24
C THR A 48 -18.84 6.91 8.68
N GLN A 49 -20.15 7.17 8.63
CA GLN A 49 -20.69 8.48 8.20
C GLN A 49 -20.21 9.66 9.08
N SER A 50 -19.84 9.39 10.33
CA SER A 50 -19.36 10.41 11.28
C SER A 50 -17.84 10.57 11.30
N ALA A 51 -17.11 9.75 10.54
CA ALA A 51 -15.66 9.81 10.50
C ALA A 51 -15.19 11.13 9.87
N LYS A 52 -14.21 11.74 10.54
CA LYS A 52 -13.59 12.99 10.09
C LYS A 52 -12.36 12.67 9.25
N LYS A 53 -12.11 13.49 8.24
CA LYS A 53 -10.84 13.48 7.50
C LYS A 53 -9.66 13.64 8.47
N ALA A 54 -8.54 12.99 8.15
CA ALA A 54 -7.28 13.28 8.82
C ALA A 54 -6.87 14.74 8.57
N ILE A 55 -5.94 15.27 9.39
CA ILE A 55 -5.49 16.66 9.28
C ILE A 55 -4.92 16.93 7.88
N TYR A 56 -3.99 16.09 7.41
CA TYR A 56 -3.39 16.24 6.08
C TYR A 56 -4.43 16.19 4.95
N GLN A 57 -5.42 15.30 5.03
CA GLN A 57 -6.50 15.20 4.04
C GLN A 57 -7.36 16.46 4.00
N ARG A 58 -7.64 17.08 5.16
CA ARG A 58 -8.37 18.34 5.21
C ARG A 58 -7.54 19.49 4.64
N ASP A 59 -6.24 19.49 4.90
CA ASP A 59 -5.34 20.56 4.45
C ASP A 59 -5.06 20.45 2.93
N ASN A 60 -5.06 19.24 2.38
CA ASN A 60 -4.82 18.96 0.96
C ASN A 60 -6.09 18.99 0.08
N THR A 61 -7.30 18.88 0.68
CA THR A 61 -8.56 18.89 -0.08
C THR A 61 -9.34 20.20 0.10
N THR A 62 -9.92 20.70 -0.99
CA THR A 62 -10.67 21.97 -1.01
C THR A 62 -12.08 21.86 -0.40
N GLY A 63 -12.58 20.64 -0.18
CA GLY A 63 -13.91 20.36 0.35
C GLY A 63 -13.97 20.35 1.88
N ALA A 64 -14.01 21.54 2.50
CA ALA A 64 -14.01 21.71 3.95
C ALA A 64 -15.26 21.11 4.66
N SER A 65 -16.36 20.90 3.93
CA SER A 65 -17.63 20.37 4.47
C SER A 65 -17.85 18.88 4.23
N GLU A 66 -17.05 18.23 3.39
CA GLU A 66 -17.19 16.80 3.10
C GLU A 66 -16.62 15.96 4.23
N ASN A 67 -17.36 14.92 4.64
CA ASN A 67 -16.85 13.93 5.59
C ASN A 67 -15.89 12.94 4.88
N GLN A 68 -15.23 12.07 5.64
CA GLN A 68 -14.25 11.14 5.07
C GLN A 68 -14.91 10.12 4.11
N LEU A 69 -16.16 9.73 4.36
CA LEU A 69 -16.91 8.80 3.53
C LEU A 69 -17.16 9.36 2.13
N GLU A 70 -17.60 10.62 2.03
CA GLU A 70 -17.87 11.29 0.75
C GLU A 70 -16.61 11.42 -0.10
N MET A 71 -15.49 11.79 0.53
CA MET A 71 -14.20 11.84 -0.14
C MET A 71 -13.80 10.46 -0.68
N LEU A 72 -13.90 9.41 0.12
CA LEU A 72 -13.55 8.05 -0.30
C LEU A 72 -14.48 7.53 -1.40
N LYS A 73 -15.78 7.86 -1.37
CA LYS A 73 -16.72 7.51 -2.45
C LYS A 73 -16.28 8.06 -3.82
N ASN A 74 -15.73 9.28 -3.85
CA ASN A 74 -15.24 9.89 -5.09
C ASN A 74 -13.92 9.27 -5.59
N LEU A 75 -13.20 8.56 -4.71
CA LEU A 75 -11.92 7.92 -5.00
C LEU A 75 -12.07 6.41 -5.23
N GLU A 76 -13.25 5.85 -5.02
CA GLU A 76 -13.53 4.43 -5.16
C GLU A 76 -13.52 4.02 -6.64
N LEU A 77 -12.59 3.13 -7.02
CA LEU A 77 -12.56 2.54 -8.35
C LEU A 77 -13.55 1.38 -8.45
N SER A 78 -14.43 1.42 -9.45
CA SER A 78 -15.33 0.32 -9.76
C SER A 78 -14.59 -0.94 -10.21
N HIS A 79 -15.25 -2.10 -10.19
CA HIS A 79 -14.67 -3.35 -10.70
C HIS A 79 -14.37 -3.30 -12.20
N GLU A 80 -15.14 -2.53 -12.97
CA GLU A 80 -14.91 -2.31 -14.40
C GLU A 80 -13.63 -1.51 -14.62
N GLN A 81 -13.44 -0.41 -13.88
CA GLN A 81 -12.23 0.39 -13.90
C GLN A 81 -10.98 -0.41 -13.48
N HIS A 82 -11.07 -1.24 -12.43
CA HIS A 82 -9.98 -2.14 -12.07
C HIS A 82 -9.62 -3.13 -13.18
N SER A 83 -10.63 -3.70 -13.86
CA SER A 83 -10.41 -4.63 -14.97
C SER A 83 -9.76 -3.93 -16.16
N GLU A 84 -10.15 -2.69 -16.45
CA GLU A 84 -9.55 -1.84 -17.46
C GLU A 84 -8.08 -1.50 -17.14
N LEU A 85 -7.78 -1.11 -15.90
CA LEU A 85 -6.41 -0.84 -15.46
C LEU A 85 -5.52 -2.09 -15.51
N LEU A 86 -6.05 -3.24 -15.10
CA LEU A 86 -5.34 -4.52 -15.19
C LEU A 86 -5.00 -4.86 -16.65
N PHE A 87 -5.95 -4.66 -17.57
CA PHE A 87 -5.71 -4.84 -19.00
C PHE A 87 -4.67 -3.85 -19.54
N TYR A 88 -4.75 -2.57 -19.15
CA TYR A 88 -3.80 -1.54 -19.57
C TYR A 88 -2.38 -1.85 -19.08
N CYS A 89 -2.22 -2.27 -17.82
CA CYS A 89 -0.93 -2.71 -17.28
C CYS A 89 -0.33 -3.88 -18.10
N LYS A 90 -1.16 -4.87 -18.48
CA LYS A 90 -0.72 -5.98 -19.34
C LYS A 90 -0.23 -5.50 -20.70
N GLN A 91 -0.91 -4.53 -21.32
CA GLN A 91 -0.48 -3.95 -22.60
C GLN A 91 0.85 -3.18 -22.48
N LYS A 92 1.08 -2.54 -21.33
CA LYS A 92 2.29 -1.77 -21.04
C LYS A 92 3.44 -2.61 -20.47
N ASN A 93 3.23 -3.91 -20.24
CA ASN A 93 4.20 -4.83 -19.68
C ASN A 93 4.72 -4.39 -18.29
N ILE A 94 3.82 -3.93 -17.43
CA ILE A 94 4.07 -3.63 -16.00
C ILE A 94 3.12 -4.48 -15.13
N SER A 95 3.58 -4.87 -13.93
CA SER A 95 2.75 -5.64 -13.02
C SER A 95 1.73 -4.74 -12.32
N PHE A 96 0.45 -5.07 -12.46
CA PHE A 96 -0.61 -4.45 -11.66
C PHE A 96 -0.58 -5.01 -10.23
N PHE A 97 -0.77 -4.15 -9.24
CA PHE A 97 -0.99 -4.53 -7.86
C PHE A 97 -2.06 -3.66 -7.20
N SER A 98 -2.64 -4.13 -6.09
CA SER A 98 -3.57 -3.32 -5.30
C SER A 98 -3.58 -3.73 -3.83
N THR A 99 -3.90 -2.78 -2.95
CA THR A 99 -4.17 -3.02 -1.54
C THR A 99 -5.68 -3.03 -1.29
N ALA A 100 -6.22 -4.12 -0.74
CA ALA A 100 -7.60 -4.19 -0.27
C ALA A 100 -7.76 -3.56 1.12
N PHE A 101 -8.84 -2.83 1.40
CA PHE A 101 -9.10 -2.29 2.75
C PHE A 101 -10.32 -2.91 3.45
N ASP A 102 -11.00 -3.86 2.80
CA ASP A 102 -12.13 -4.60 3.39
C ASP A 102 -12.17 -6.05 2.91
N LEU A 103 -13.03 -6.87 3.52
CA LEU A 103 -13.12 -8.31 3.24
C LEU A 103 -13.63 -8.62 1.83
N ASP A 104 -14.53 -7.81 1.29
CA ASP A 104 -15.04 -8.00 -0.08
C ASP A 104 -13.96 -7.65 -1.08
N SER A 105 -13.22 -6.57 -0.83
CA SER A 105 -12.07 -6.17 -1.65
C SER A 105 -10.96 -7.24 -1.65
N LEU A 106 -10.71 -7.93 -0.52
CA LEU A 106 -9.78 -9.08 -0.50
C LEU A 106 -10.24 -10.22 -1.42
N LEU A 107 -11.53 -10.54 -1.39
CA LEU A 107 -12.11 -11.56 -2.27
C LEU A 107 -12.01 -11.15 -3.73
N TYR A 108 -12.37 -9.90 -4.03
CA TYR A 108 -12.30 -9.37 -5.39
C TYR A 108 -10.87 -9.39 -5.95
N LEU A 109 -9.86 -8.99 -5.18
CA LEU A 109 -8.47 -9.06 -5.62
C LEU A 109 -8.02 -10.50 -5.90
N LYS A 110 -8.51 -11.48 -5.12
CA LYS A 110 -8.27 -12.90 -5.40
C LYS A 110 -8.93 -13.34 -6.71
N GLU A 111 -10.16 -12.90 -6.98
CA GLU A 111 -10.90 -13.19 -8.22
C GLU A 111 -10.23 -12.56 -9.46
N LEU A 112 -9.59 -11.39 -9.30
CA LEU A 112 -8.73 -10.78 -10.33
C LEU A 112 -7.45 -11.58 -10.61
N GLY A 113 -7.14 -12.58 -9.79
CA GLY A 113 -6.00 -13.48 -9.98
C GLY A 113 -4.73 -13.05 -9.24
N LEU A 114 -4.79 -12.10 -8.30
CA LEU A 114 -3.63 -11.75 -7.48
C LEU A 114 -3.27 -12.91 -6.55
N THR A 115 -1.98 -13.23 -6.49
CA THR A 115 -1.40 -14.24 -5.60
C THR A 115 -0.74 -13.63 -4.36
N MET A 116 -0.36 -12.36 -4.46
CA MET A 116 0.23 -11.54 -3.41
C MET A 116 -0.81 -10.60 -2.82
N VAL A 117 -0.73 -10.33 -1.52
CA VAL A 117 -1.53 -9.32 -0.83
C VAL A 117 -0.65 -8.35 -0.05
N LYS A 118 -1.03 -7.08 -0.07
CA LYS A 118 -0.49 -6.05 0.81
C LYS A 118 -1.44 -5.85 1.99
N ILE A 119 -0.94 -6.02 3.21
CA ILE A 119 -1.61 -5.62 4.44
C ILE A 119 -1.18 -4.18 4.76
N PRO A 120 -2.08 -3.18 4.65
CA PRO A 120 -1.75 -1.81 5.01
C PRO A 120 -1.62 -1.65 6.53
N SER A 121 -0.90 -0.62 6.98
CA SER A 121 -0.66 -0.38 8.41
C SER A 121 -1.92 -0.29 9.26
N GLY A 122 -3.01 0.25 8.71
CA GLY A 122 -4.29 0.34 9.42
C GLY A 122 -4.90 -1.02 9.77
N GLU A 123 -4.57 -2.07 9.01
CA GLU A 123 -5.21 -3.40 9.11
C GLU A 123 -4.35 -4.46 9.80
N ILE A 124 -3.13 -4.11 10.23
CA ILE A 124 -2.18 -5.06 10.84
C ILE A 124 -2.70 -5.69 12.15
N THR A 125 -3.62 -5.04 12.85
CA THR A 125 -4.27 -5.58 14.07
C THR A 125 -5.68 -6.11 13.81
N ASN A 126 -6.18 -6.02 12.57
CA ASN A 126 -7.51 -6.49 12.19
C ASN A 126 -7.49 -8.01 11.95
N LEU A 127 -7.63 -8.79 13.03
CA LEU A 127 -7.53 -10.26 12.98
C LEU A 127 -8.49 -10.93 11.97
N PRO A 128 -9.79 -10.55 11.85
CA PRO A 128 -10.66 -11.07 10.80
C PRO A 128 -10.12 -10.83 9.39
N TYR A 129 -9.63 -9.61 9.10
CA TYR A 129 -9.02 -9.25 7.81
C TYR A 129 -7.76 -10.09 7.53
N LEU A 130 -6.85 -10.19 8.50
CA LEU A 130 -5.63 -10.98 8.36
C LEU A 130 -5.90 -12.46 8.09
N ARG A 131 -6.87 -13.06 8.81
CA ARG A 131 -7.26 -14.46 8.59
C ARG A 131 -7.83 -14.67 7.21
N LYS A 132 -8.65 -13.75 6.72
CA LYS A 132 -9.21 -13.82 5.36
C LYS A 132 -8.09 -13.73 4.33
N ALA A 133 -7.17 -12.77 4.47
CA ALA A 133 -6.02 -12.63 3.60
C ALA A 133 -5.14 -13.90 3.58
N ALA A 134 -4.89 -14.50 4.74
CA ALA A 134 -4.06 -15.70 4.88
C ALA A 134 -4.65 -16.95 4.19
N VAL A 135 -5.98 -17.00 3.98
CA VAL A 135 -6.64 -18.09 3.22
C VAL A 135 -6.57 -17.84 1.72
N LEU A 136 -6.65 -16.58 1.29
CA LEU A 136 -6.79 -16.23 -0.12
C LEU A 136 -5.43 -16.13 -0.85
N PHE A 137 -4.39 -15.68 -0.16
CA PHE A 137 -3.12 -15.30 -0.77
C PHE A 137 -1.95 -16.15 -0.25
N SER A 138 -0.97 -16.39 -1.12
CA SER A 138 0.21 -17.21 -0.83
C SER A 138 1.48 -16.40 -0.61
N GLU A 139 1.44 -15.12 -0.98
CA GLU A 139 2.53 -14.14 -0.79
C GLU A 139 1.98 -12.91 -0.07
N VAL A 140 2.73 -12.38 0.89
CA VAL A 140 2.24 -11.34 1.80
C VAL A 140 3.29 -10.25 1.99
N ILE A 141 2.87 -9.00 1.83
CA ILE A 141 3.63 -7.83 2.25
C ILE A 141 2.87 -7.17 3.40
N ILE A 142 3.50 -6.93 4.54
CA ILE A 142 2.87 -6.31 5.72
C ILE A 142 3.53 -4.95 5.98
N SER A 143 2.79 -3.83 5.91
CA SER A 143 3.30 -2.55 6.42
C SER A 143 3.15 -2.48 7.94
N SER A 144 4.17 -1.95 8.64
CA SER A 144 4.22 -1.92 10.11
C SER A 144 4.15 -0.52 10.74
N GLY A 145 3.70 0.50 10.02
CA GLY A 145 3.39 1.81 10.60
C GLY A 145 2.32 1.72 11.70
N MET A 146 2.35 2.65 12.66
CA MET A 146 1.46 2.70 13.83
C MET A 146 1.44 1.42 14.70
N SER A 147 2.48 0.58 14.61
CA SER A 147 2.49 -0.75 15.23
C SER A 147 3.67 -0.95 16.17
N THR A 148 3.46 -1.75 17.21
CA THR A 148 4.55 -2.26 18.06
C THR A 148 5.15 -3.55 17.47
N MET A 149 6.31 -3.96 17.98
CA MET A 149 6.91 -5.25 17.59
C MET A 149 5.99 -6.45 17.90
N GLU A 150 5.18 -6.36 18.96
CA GLU A 150 4.22 -7.40 19.32
C GLU A 150 3.05 -7.46 18.33
N ASP A 151 2.57 -6.32 17.83
CA ASP A 151 1.56 -6.27 16.76
C ASP A 151 2.07 -6.93 15.48
N VAL A 152 3.32 -6.61 15.08
CA VAL A 152 3.97 -7.23 13.91
C VAL A 152 4.11 -8.74 14.09
N LYS A 153 4.53 -9.19 15.29
CA LYS A 153 4.64 -10.61 15.63
C LYS A 153 3.30 -11.33 15.54
N ASN A 154 2.24 -10.71 16.05
CA ASN A 154 0.89 -11.27 16.02
C ASN A 154 0.36 -11.38 14.59
N ALA A 155 0.56 -10.34 13.76
CA ALA A 155 0.19 -10.39 12.35
C ALA A 155 0.96 -11.47 11.59
N LEU A 156 2.29 -11.53 11.76
CA LEU A 156 3.14 -12.57 11.15
C LEU A 156 2.68 -13.98 11.55
N LYS A 157 2.34 -14.19 12.83
CA LYS A 157 1.86 -15.48 13.34
C LYS A 157 0.59 -15.95 12.64
N VAL A 158 -0.34 -15.06 12.26
CA VAL A 158 -1.56 -15.44 11.53
C VAL A 158 -1.21 -16.12 10.21
N PHE A 159 -0.30 -15.54 9.42
CA PHE A 159 0.09 -16.08 8.12
C PHE A 159 0.92 -17.36 8.24
N LEU A 160 1.85 -17.43 9.21
CA LEU A 160 2.64 -18.64 9.45
C LEU A 160 1.76 -19.82 9.90
N LEU A 161 0.75 -19.58 10.75
CA LEU A 161 -0.20 -20.63 11.18
C LEU A 161 -1.13 -21.08 10.04
N ALA A 162 -1.37 -20.23 9.05
CA ALA A 162 -2.09 -20.60 7.84
C ALA A 162 -1.22 -21.41 6.85
N GLY A 163 0.06 -21.63 7.16
CA GLY A 163 0.97 -22.42 6.34
C GLY A 163 1.72 -21.64 5.28
N ILE A 164 1.69 -20.30 5.32
CA ILE A 164 2.49 -19.48 4.40
C ILE A 164 3.97 -19.53 4.83
N ASP A 165 4.83 -19.92 3.90
CA ASP A 165 6.27 -19.94 4.13
C ASP A 165 6.81 -18.56 4.46
N LYS A 166 7.71 -18.50 5.45
CA LYS A 166 8.36 -17.25 5.86
C LYS A 166 9.07 -16.53 4.70
N SER A 167 9.56 -17.28 3.70
CA SER A 167 10.17 -16.71 2.49
C SER A 167 9.20 -15.95 1.59
N ASN A 168 7.90 -16.18 1.74
CA ASN A 168 6.83 -15.51 0.99
C ASN A 168 6.23 -14.32 1.75
N ILE A 169 6.81 -13.99 2.91
CA ILE A 169 6.37 -12.87 3.74
C ILE A 169 7.46 -11.80 3.76
N SER A 170 7.09 -10.57 3.42
CA SER A 170 7.92 -9.38 3.57
C SER A 170 7.27 -8.40 4.55
N ILE A 171 8.06 -7.78 5.43
CA ILE A 171 7.57 -6.75 6.35
C ILE A 171 8.22 -5.41 5.98
N LEU A 172 7.40 -4.42 5.69
CA LEU A 172 7.86 -3.07 5.37
C LEU A 172 7.79 -2.20 6.62
N HIS A 173 8.94 -1.72 7.07
CA HIS A 173 8.97 -0.60 8.01
C HIS A 173 8.36 0.64 7.33
N CYS A 174 7.64 1.44 8.09
CA CYS A 174 6.88 2.58 7.60
C CYS A 174 6.57 3.52 8.75
N ASN A 175 6.56 4.82 8.48
CA ASN A 175 5.93 5.81 9.35
C ASN A 175 4.66 6.33 8.67
N THR A 176 3.52 6.34 9.35
CA THR A 176 2.21 6.70 8.77
C THR A 176 1.95 8.19 8.95
N ASP A 177 2.82 9.00 8.37
CA ASP A 177 2.70 10.47 8.36
C ASP A 177 3.03 10.98 6.96
N TYR A 178 2.28 11.98 6.48
CA TYR A 178 2.22 12.38 5.08
C TYR A 178 2.42 13.91 4.96
N PRO A 179 3.66 14.40 4.76
CA PRO A 179 4.91 13.64 4.64
C PRO A 179 5.54 13.29 6.00
N THR A 180 6.28 12.19 6.03
CA THR A 180 7.06 11.77 7.21
C THR A 180 8.27 12.71 7.41
N PRO A 181 8.43 13.30 8.61
CA PRO A 181 9.64 14.05 8.94
C PRO A 181 10.89 13.15 8.98
N MET A 182 12.03 13.65 8.52
CA MET A 182 13.28 12.86 8.45
C MET A 182 13.72 12.28 9.80
N GLN A 183 13.44 12.99 10.90
CA GLN A 183 13.75 12.52 12.25
C GLN A 183 12.92 11.30 12.69
N ASP A 184 11.75 11.08 12.07
CA ASP A 184 10.80 10.02 12.42
C ASP A 184 10.93 8.78 11.52
N VAL A 185 11.80 8.84 10.49
CA VAL A 185 12.02 7.75 9.52
C VAL A 185 12.46 6.44 10.18
N ASN A 186 13.42 6.52 11.11
CA ASN A 186 13.92 5.40 11.92
C ASN A 186 14.19 4.07 11.15
N LEU A 187 15.07 4.07 10.13
CA LEU A 187 15.42 2.84 9.38
C LEU A 187 16.01 1.71 10.25
N ASN A 188 16.49 2.00 11.46
CA ASN A 188 16.91 0.98 12.41
C ASN A 188 15.77 0.04 12.83
N ALA A 189 14.51 0.49 12.78
CA ALA A 189 13.36 -0.37 13.03
C ALA A 189 13.24 -1.48 11.98
N MET A 190 13.54 -1.19 10.70
CA MET A 190 13.59 -2.21 9.63
C MET A 190 14.60 -3.31 9.95
N ILE A 191 15.78 -2.92 10.43
CA ILE A 191 16.84 -3.86 10.83
C ILE A 191 16.40 -4.68 12.05
N ALA A 192 15.74 -4.04 13.03
CA ALA A 192 15.22 -4.72 14.21
C ALA A 192 14.16 -5.78 13.84
N ILE A 193 13.21 -5.44 12.95
CA ILE A 193 12.20 -6.37 12.41
C ILE A 193 12.89 -7.57 11.74
N GLN A 194 13.92 -7.31 10.92
CA GLN A 194 14.67 -8.38 10.26
C GLN A 194 15.34 -9.32 11.26
N LYS A 195 16.00 -8.75 12.28
CA LYS A 195 16.70 -9.50 13.31
C LYS A 195 15.75 -10.36 14.15
N GLU A 196 14.60 -9.82 14.52
CA GLU A 196 13.62 -10.49 15.38
C GLU A 196 12.91 -11.63 14.64
N PHE A 197 12.46 -11.40 13.40
CA PHE A 197 11.58 -12.34 12.71
C PHE A 197 12.26 -13.17 11.63
N GLY A 198 13.43 -12.76 11.13
CA GLY A 198 14.14 -13.44 10.05
C GLY A 198 13.37 -13.47 8.72
N VAL A 199 12.51 -12.49 8.49
CA VAL A 199 11.76 -12.30 7.22
C VAL A 199 12.53 -11.41 6.26
N LYS A 200 12.10 -11.35 5.00
CA LYS A 200 12.51 -10.25 4.11
C LYS A 200 11.95 -8.95 4.69
N VAL A 201 12.76 -7.89 4.68
CA VAL A 201 12.32 -6.57 5.10
C VAL A 201 12.39 -5.58 3.94
N GLY A 202 11.60 -4.53 4.03
CA GLY A 202 11.64 -3.41 3.11
C GLY A 202 11.15 -2.13 3.76
N TYR A 203 10.87 -1.12 2.95
CA TYR A 203 10.45 0.18 3.43
C TYR A 203 9.30 0.73 2.58
N SER A 204 8.23 1.18 3.24
CA SER A 204 7.14 1.96 2.64
C SER A 204 7.32 3.41 3.08
N ASP A 205 7.55 4.29 2.11
CA ASP A 205 8.14 5.60 2.29
C ASP A 205 7.15 6.74 2.02
N HIS A 206 6.99 7.61 3.01
CA HIS A 206 6.18 8.82 2.92
C HIS A 206 7.01 10.10 3.11
N THR A 207 8.34 10.01 3.01
CA THR A 207 9.21 11.20 3.07
C THR A 207 9.18 11.99 1.76
N LEU A 208 9.56 13.25 1.84
CA LEU A 208 9.92 14.03 0.64
C LEU A 208 11.29 13.59 0.13
N GLY A 209 11.48 13.57 -1.19
CA GLY A 209 12.75 13.20 -1.81
C GLY A 209 12.88 11.69 -2.06
N ILE A 210 14.11 11.24 -2.32
CA ILE A 210 14.43 9.84 -2.69
C ILE A 210 15.60 9.26 -1.87
N GLU A 211 16.12 10.02 -0.92
CA GLU A 211 17.29 9.69 -0.11
C GLU A 211 17.01 8.49 0.79
N VAL A 212 15.82 8.41 1.37
CA VAL A 212 15.44 7.37 2.32
C VAL A 212 15.26 6.00 1.66
N PRO A 213 14.59 5.85 0.50
CA PRO A 213 14.55 4.60 -0.25
C PRO A 213 15.95 4.06 -0.58
N ILE A 214 16.86 4.94 -1.02
CA ILE A 214 18.25 4.57 -1.32
C ILE A 214 18.96 4.06 -0.06
N ALA A 215 18.82 4.78 1.07
CA ALA A 215 19.39 4.36 2.34
C ALA A 215 18.79 3.03 2.85
N ALA A 216 17.48 2.81 2.69
CA ALA A 216 16.83 1.56 3.05
C ALA A 216 17.37 0.37 2.24
N VAL A 217 17.57 0.54 0.93
CA VAL A 217 18.21 -0.47 0.07
C VAL A 217 19.64 -0.75 0.52
N ALA A 218 20.43 0.28 0.82
CA ALA A 218 21.78 0.12 1.35
C ALA A 218 21.82 -0.65 2.68
N LEU A 219 20.77 -0.53 3.50
CA LEU A 219 20.59 -1.25 4.77
C LEU A 219 19.94 -2.65 4.59
N GLY A 220 19.70 -3.09 3.35
CA GLY A 220 19.28 -4.45 3.05
C GLY A 220 17.79 -4.64 2.72
N ALA A 221 17.03 -3.55 2.51
CA ALA A 221 15.65 -3.62 2.01
C ALA A 221 15.56 -4.46 0.72
N LYS A 222 14.49 -5.25 0.60
CA LYS A 222 14.15 -6.08 -0.56
C LYS A 222 12.91 -5.60 -1.30
N VAL A 223 12.16 -4.70 -0.70
CA VAL A 223 10.99 -4.06 -1.28
C VAL A 223 11.03 -2.58 -0.89
N ILE A 224 10.79 -1.71 -1.85
CA ILE A 224 10.55 -0.28 -1.64
C ILE A 224 9.17 0.03 -2.19
N GLU A 225 8.37 0.74 -1.40
CA GLU A 225 7.06 1.26 -1.79
C GLU A 225 7.07 2.77 -1.57
N LYS A 226 6.61 3.54 -2.55
CA LYS A 226 6.53 5.00 -2.43
C LYS A 226 5.39 5.55 -3.27
N HIS A 227 4.64 6.50 -2.69
CA HIS A 227 3.60 7.22 -3.42
C HIS A 227 4.21 8.02 -4.58
N PHE A 228 3.50 8.11 -5.69
CA PHE A 228 3.87 8.94 -6.83
C PHE A 228 2.66 9.63 -7.45
N THR A 229 2.92 10.72 -8.17
CA THR A 229 1.90 11.50 -8.88
C THR A 229 2.49 12.07 -10.16
N LEU A 230 1.63 12.55 -11.06
CA LEU A 230 2.04 13.23 -12.30
C LEU A 230 2.55 14.66 -12.03
N ASP A 231 1.95 15.33 -11.04
CA ASP A 231 2.29 16.68 -10.62
C ASP A 231 1.93 16.84 -9.13
N ARG A 232 2.87 17.34 -8.34
CA ARG A 232 2.72 17.56 -6.89
C ARG A 232 1.77 18.70 -6.55
N ASN A 233 1.30 19.45 -7.55
CA ASN A 233 0.29 20.49 -7.39
C ASN A 233 -1.14 20.01 -7.74
N LEU A 234 -1.31 18.75 -8.17
CA LEU A 234 -2.65 18.20 -8.39
C LEU A 234 -3.41 18.14 -7.06
N PRO A 235 -4.73 18.43 -7.06
CA PRO A 235 -5.55 18.19 -5.88
C PRO A 235 -5.58 16.68 -5.59
N GLY A 236 -5.66 16.32 -4.32
CA GLY A 236 -5.68 14.93 -3.88
C GLY A 236 -5.41 14.84 -2.39
N PRO A 237 -5.81 13.76 -1.71
CA PRO A 237 -5.55 13.62 -0.27
C PRO A 237 -4.08 13.33 0.04
N ASP A 238 -3.36 12.63 -0.85
CA ASP A 238 -2.03 12.04 -0.61
C ASP A 238 -0.89 12.80 -1.31
#